data_AF-O52512-F1
#
_entry.id   AF-O52512-F1
#
_cell.length_a   1.000
_cell.length_b   1.000
_cell.length_c   1.000
_cell.angle_alpha   90.00
_cell.angle_beta   90.00
_cell.angle_gamma   90.00
#
_symmetry.space_group_name_H-M   'P 1'
#
loop_
_entity.id
_entity.type
_entity.pdbx_description
1 polymer ?
#
loop_
_entity_poly.entity_id
_entity_poly.type
_entity_poly.pdbx_seq_one_letter_code
_entity_poly.pdbx_strand_id
1 'polypeptide(L)'
;MHQDYRELSLDELESVEKQTLRTIVQALQQYSKEAKSIFETTAADSSGEVIVLAEDITQYALEVAETYPINRRFAGFIDYKRVRWLPSPHGLLPQVLLVDAKASTEKNRDTLQRSQLPMDAEFRNTSSGEVVTMEAGVIPHLMLQSANDGVLPAVTTSIFVHFYYRELKDVEGRYRELKSIYVLSLPHARLKQRYNPDPDTSFFGAGKHSPARGEVARIRVYFDRLKEACPWRLQELHYSADSEYTQPRWRDLNDAGHEVTKEFLFLER
;
A
#
# COMPACT_ATOMS: atom_id res chain seq x y z
N MET A 1 -2.56 25.33 -14.57
CA MET A 1 -2.01 24.04 -14.11
C MET A 1 -2.58 23.78 -12.73
N HIS A 2 -3.38 22.73 -12.54
CA HIS A 2 -3.92 22.41 -11.21
C HIS A 2 -2.81 21.82 -10.34
N GLN A 3 -2.64 22.36 -9.14
CA GLN A 3 -1.70 21.89 -8.11
C GLN A 3 -2.41 21.61 -6.78
N ASP A 4 -3.72 21.91 -6.71
CA ASP A 4 -4.54 21.67 -5.53
C ASP A 4 -5.46 20.47 -5.80
N TYR A 5 -5.17 19.36 -5.12
CA TYR A 5 -5.96 18.14 -5.26
C TYR A 5 -7.41 18.29 -4.75
N ARG A 6 -7.69 19.31 -3.94
CA ARG A 6 -9.03 19.55 -3.37
C ARG A 6 -10.04 19.96 -4.43
N GLU A 7 -9.56 20.51 -5.55
CA GLU A 7 -10.38 20.87 -6.72
C GLU A 7 -10.81 19.64 -7.53
N LEU A 8 -10.12 18.50 -7.36
CA LEU A 8 -10.46 17.26 -8.06
C LEU A 8 -11.79 16.70 -7.56
N SER A 9 -12.57 16.15 -8.48
CA SER A 9 -13.66 15.25 -8.15
C SER A 9 -13.14 13.96 -7.48
N LEU A 10 -14.05 13.17 -6.91
CA LEU A 10 -13.67 11.91 -6.25
C LEU A 10 -13.08 10.89 -7.26
N ASP A 11 -13.59 10.87 -8.49
CA ASP A 11 -13.10 9.93 -9.52
C ASP A 11 -11.71 10.32 -10.03
N GLU A 12 -11.44 11.62 -10.15
CA GLU A 12 -10.11 12.13 -10.50
C GLU A 12 -9.09 11.87 -9.38
N LEU A 13 -9.50 12.00 -8.12
CA LEU A 13 -8.67 11.62 -6.98
C LEU A 13 -8.35 10.12 -6.98
N GLU A 14 -9.32 9.26 -7.28
CA GLU A 14 -9.06 7.82 -7.43
C GLU A 14 -8.12 7.52 -8.60
N SER A 15 -8.28 8.22 -9.73
CA SER A 15 -7.37 8.09 -10.87
C SER A 15 -5.92 8.42 -10.47
N VAL A 16 -5.72 9.44 -9.63
CA VAL A 16 -4.43 9.82 -9.05
C VAL A 16 -3.85 8.71 -8.15
N GLU A 17 -4.66 8.12 -7.25
CA GLU A 17 -4.24 6.98 -6.43
C GLU A 17 -3.85 5.76 -7.29
N LYS A 18 -4.66 5.48 -8.32
CA LYS A 18 -4.42 4.38 -9.26
C LYS A 18 -3.14 4.56 -10.05
N GLN A 19 -2.86 5.78 -10.53
CA GLN A 19 -1.61 6.10 -11.21
C GLN A 19 -0.40 5.94 -10.28
N THR A 20 -0.54 6.34 -9.01
CA THR A 20 0.48 6.12 -7.98
C THR A 20 0.75 4.63 -7.81
N LEU A 21 -0.29 3.82 -7.66
CA LEU A 21 -0.17 2.37 -7.52
C LEU A 21 0.50 1.73 -8.73
N ARG A 22 0.15 2.13 -9.96
CA ARG A 22 0.81 1.64 -11.19
C ARG A 22 2.31 1.89 -11.18
N THR A 23 2.72 3.08 -10.72
CA THR A 23 4.14 3.45 -10.61
C THR A 23 4.88 2.52 -9.64
N ILE A 24 4.27 2.24 -8.49
CA ILE A 24 4.87 1.36 -7.47
C ILE A 24 4.91 -0.09 -7.92
N VAL A 25 3.83 -0.58 -8.53
CA VAL A 25 3.79 -1.95 -9.07
C VAL A 25 4.83 -2.15 -10.15
N GLN A 26 5.03 -1.16 -11.04
CA GLN A 26 6.11 -1.22 -12.02
C GLN A 26 7.48 -1.31 -11.35
N ALA A 27 7.74 -0.47 -10.34
CA ALA A 27 9.01 -0.49 -9.63
C ALA A 27 9.28 -1.83 -8.93
N LEU A 28 8.28 -2.37 -8.22
CA LEU A 28 8.38 -3.68 -7.56
C LEU A 28 8.53 -4.83 -8.56
N GLN A 29 7.87 -4.77 -9.72
CA GLN A 29 8.05 -5.76 -10.78
C GLN A 29 9.49 -5.76 -11.30
N GLN A 30 10.06 -4.58 -11.58
CA GLN A 30 11.45 -4.45 -12.04
C GLN A 30 12.44 -4.99 -11.01
N TYR A 31 12.14 -4.79 -9.72
CA TYR A 31 12.98 -5.26 -8.61
C TYR A 31 12.66 -6.69 -8.16
N SER A 32 11.65 -7.36 -8.74
CA SER A 32 11.14 -8.63 -8.22
C SER A 32 12.20 -9.75 -8.22
N LYS A 33 13.04 -9.84 -9.27
CA LYS A 33 14.15 -10.80 -9.29
C LYS A 33 15.10 -10.64 -8.10
N GLU A 34 15.51 -9.42 -7.80
CA GLU A 34 16.40 -9.12 -6.67
C GLU A 34 15.70 -9.35 -5.33
N ALA A 35 14.43 -8.92 -5.22
CA ALA A 35 13.60 -9.19 -4.05
C ALA A 35 13.51 -10.68 -3.74
N LYS A 36 13.31 -11.53 -4.76
CA LYS A 36 13.32 -13.00 -4.63
C LYS A 36 14.67 -13.47 -4.10
N SER A 37 15.77 -13.07 -4.74
CA SER A 37 17.12 -13.46 -4.31
C SER A 37 17.37 -13.12 -2.84
N ILE A 38 17.12 -11.87 -2.43
CA ILE A 38 17.34 -11.40 -1.05
C ILE A 38 16.48 -12.18 -0.06
N PHE A 39 15.20 -12.40 -0.37
CA PHE A 39 14.30 -13.16 0.51
C PHE A 39 14.76 -14.60 0.70
N GLU A 40 15.28 -15.23 -0.35
CA GLU A 40 15.63 -16.65 -0.31
C GLU A 40 17.00 -16.89 0.33
N THR A 41 17.99 -16.01 0.10
CA THR A 41 19.39 -16.25 0.48
C THR A 41 19.84 -15.54 1.76
N THR A 42 19.14 -14.48 2.20
CA THR A 42 19.56 -13.73 3.39
C THR A 42 19.03 -14.39 4.66
N ALA A 43 19.92 -14.70 5.60
CA ALA A 43 19.55 -15.18 6.92
C ALA A 43 18.76 -14.10 7.68
N ALA A 44 17.71 -14.51 8.37
CA ALA A 44 16.93 -13.65 9.27
C ALA A 44 16.43 -14.54 10.42
N ASP A 45 16.93 -14.29 11.63
CA ASP A 45 16.72 -15.15 12.80
C ASP A 45 15.35 -14.94 13.46
N SER A 46 14.65 -13.87 13.07
CA SER A 46 13.35 -13.50 13.60
C SER A 46 12.42 -12.93 12.54
N SER A 47 11.11 -12.98 12.79
CA SER A 47 10.12 -12.32 11.93
C SER A 47 10.32 -10.79 11.85
N GLY A 48 10.91 -10.18 12.88
CA GLY A 48 11.28 -8.77 12.87
C GLY A 48 12.34 -8.46 11.81
N GLU A 49 13.37 -9.30 11.71
CA GLU A 49 14.41 -9.14 10.69
C GLU A 49 13.88 -9.39 9.27
N VAL A 50 12.94 -10.31 9.08
CA VAL A 50 12.29 -10.51 7.78
C VAL A 50 11.47 -9.28 7.36
N ILE A 51 10.86 -8.58 8.33
CA ILE A 51 10.17 -7.31 8.05
C ILE A 51 11.18 -6.23 7.63
N VAL A 52 12.32 -6.12 8.30
CA VAL A 52 13.39 -5.18 7.89
C VAL A 52 13.86 -5.46 6.46
N LEU A 53 14.03 -6.73 6.06
CA LEU A 53 14.34 -7.07 4.67
C LEU A 53 13.28 -6.57 3.67
N ALA A 54 12.00 -6.69 4.02
CA ALA A 54 10.90 -6.17 3.19
C ALA A 54 10.90 -4.64 3.10
N GLU A 55 11.21 -3.95 4.19
CA GLU A 55 11.36 -2.50 4.25
C GLU A 55 12.49 -2.04 3.31
N ASP A 56 13.67 -2.68 3.40
CA ASP A 56 14.83 -2.36 2.57
C ASP A 56 14.54 -2.59 1.08
N ILE A 57 13.99 -3.74 0.72
CA ILE A 57 13.60 -4.06 -0.67
C ILE A 57 12.61 -3.03 -1.22
N THR A 58 11.61 -2.66 -0.41
CA THR A 58 10.61 -1.67 -0.80
C THR A 58 11.26 -0.31 -1.00
N GLN A 59 12.15 0.10 -0.10
CA GLN A 59 12.87 1.37 -0.22
C GLN A 59 13.72 1.39 -1.50
N TYR A 60 14.51 0.35 -1.79
CA TYR A 60 15.32 0.28 -3.00
C TYR A 60 14.47 0.32 -4.27
N ALA A 61 13.36 -0.43 -4.31
CA ALA A 61 12.45 -0.39 -5.45
C ALA A 61 11.86 1.02 -5.67
N LEU A 62 11.54 1.75 -4.59
CA LEU A 62 10.92 3.07 -4.69
C LEU A 62 11.91 4.20 -4.99
N GLU A 63 13.15 4.14 -4.49
CA GLU A 63 14.21 5.11 -4.80
C GLU A 63 14.52 5.14 -6.30
N VAL A 64 14.37 3.99 -6.94
CA VAL A 64 14.50 3.78 -8.38
C VAL A 64 13.33 4.35 -9.17
N ALA A 65 12.13 4.27 -8.59
CA ALA A 65 10.90 4.75 -9.19
C ALA A 65 10.76 6.27 -9.13
N GLU A 66 11.66 6.97 -8.42
CA GLU A 66 11.42 8.34 -7.98
C GLU A 66 11.10 9.29 -9.15
N THR A 67 9.91 9.85 -9.05
CA THR A 67 9.48 11.03 -9.80
C THR A 67 10.06 12.29 -9.15
N TYR A 68 9.85 13.45 -9.77
CA TYR A 68 10.32 14.77 -9.34
C TYR A 68 10.23 15.02 -7.82
N PRO A 69 11.34 14.93 -7.05
CA PRO A 69 11.30 15.04 -5.60
C PRO A 69 10.99 16.47 -5.14
N ILE A 70 10.30 16.59 -4.00
CA ILE A 70 10.17 17.84 -3.24
C ILE A 70 11.00 17.65 -1.97
N ASN A 71 11.94 18.56 -1.68
CA ASN A 71 12.83 18.45 -0.51
C ASN A 71 12.11 18.79 0.81
N ARG A 72 11.12 17.95 1.15
CA ARG A 72 10.30 17.94 2.35
C ARG A 72 10.02 16.48 2.71
N ARG A 73 9.91 16.21 4.01
CA ARG A 73 9.60 14.88 4.54
C ARG A 73 8.37 14.98 5.43
N PHE A 74 7.52 13.96 5.38
CA PHE A 74 6.47 13.77 6.37
C PHE A 74 7.07 13.20 7.66
N ALA A 75 6.60 13.66 8.82
CA ALA A 75 6.97 13.07 10.11
C ALA A 75 5.93 12.01 10.50
N GLY A 76 6.34 10.78 10.78
CA GLY A 76 5.40 9.70 11.12
C GLY A 76 6.04 8.31 11.20
N PHE A 77 5.22 7.32 11.52
CA PHE A 77 5.61 5.92 11.79
C PHE A 77 5.63 5.01 10.55
N ILE A 78 5.46 5.55 9.36
CA ILE A 78 5.53 4.80 8.09
C ILE A 78 6.98 4.83 7.57
N ASP A 79 7.45 3.72 7.01
CA ASP A 79 8.86 3.52 6.61
C ASP A 79 9.27 4.48 5.49
N TYR A 80 8.66 4.33 4.32
CA TYR A 80 8.88 5.21 3.19
C TYR A 80 7.89 6.37 3.21
N LYS A 81 8.43 7.59 3.31
CA LYS A 81 7.64 8.82 3.45
C LYS A 81 8.33 10.00 2.74
N ARG A 82 7.98 10.19 1.47
CA ARG A 82 8.59 11.22 0.61
C ARG A 82 7.53 12.15 0.03
N VAL A 83 7.87 13.42 -0.07
CA VAL A 83 7.06 14.41 -0.79
C VAL A 83 7.61 14.53 -2.21
N ARG A 84 6.75 14.52 -3.21
CA ARG A 84 7.12 14.55 -4.63
C ARG A 84 6.08 15.27 -5.46
N TRP A 85 6.45 15.72 -6.65
CA TRP A 85 5.46 16.05 -7.66
C TRP A 85 5.02 14.78 -8.39
N LEU A 86 3.70 14.64 -8.52
CA LEU A 86 3.05 13.60 -9.27
C LEU A 86 2.41 14.22 -10.52
N PRO A 87 2.98 13.99 -11.71
CA PRO A 87 2.32 14.34 -12.96
C PRO A 87 1.10 13.46 -13.16
N SER A 88 -0.07 14.04 -13.42
CA SER A 88 -1.29 13.32 -13.76
C SER A 88 -2.05 14.02 -14.90
N PRO A 89 -3.03 13.37 -15.53
CA PRO A 89 -3.92 14.03 -16.49
C PRO A 89 -4.67 15.24 -15.91
N HIS A 90 -4.74 15.33 -14.57
CA HIS A 90 -5.47 16.38 -13.86
C HIS A 90 -4.56 17.50 -13.35
N GLY A 91 -3.23 17.41 -13.54
CA GLY A 91 -2.29 18.47 -13.13
C GLY A 91 -0.95 17.95 -12.64
N LEU A 92 -0.18 18.84 -11.99
CA LEU A 92 1.08 18.50 -11.34
C LEU A 92 0.89 18.66 -9.84
N LEU A 93 0.52 17.57 -9.18
CA LEU A 93 0.08 17.60 -7.79
C LEU A 93 1.28 17.34 -6.87
N PRO A 94 1.47 18.10 -5.78
CA PRO A 94 2.34 17.67 -4.72
C PRO A 94 1.68 16.47 -4.02
N GLN A 95 2.43 15.41 -3.80
CA GLN A 95 1.98 14.17 -3.16
C GLN A 95 2.93 13.82 -2.02
N VAL A 96 2.35 13.48 -0.86
CA VAL A 96 3.04 12.76 0.21
C VAL A 96 2.81 11.27 -0.06
N LEU A 97 3.82 10.60 -0.61
CA LEU A 97 3.79 9.15 -0.81
C LEU A 97 4.18 8.46 0.49
N LEU A 98 3.26 7.67 1.04
CA LEU A 98 3.42 6.88 2.25
C LEU A 98 3.38 5.41 1.87
N VAL A 99 4.50 4.70 2.04
CA VAL A 99 4.59 3.25 1.76
C VAL A 99 5.14 2.51 2.97
N ASP A 100 4.40 1.50 3.39
CA ASP A 100 4.73 0.63 4.53
C ASP A 100 4.95 -0.78 3.99
N ALA A 101 5.99 -1.46 4.46
CA ALA A 101 6.32 -2.81 4.03
C ALA A 101 6.00 -3.83 5.12
N LYS A 102 5.52 -5.01 4.72
CA LYS A 102 5.25 -6.13 5.62
C LYS A 102 5.72 -7.42 5.00
N ALA A 103 6.12 -8.34 5.85
CA ALA A 103 6.40 -9.70 5.44
C ALA A 103 5.69 -10.67 6.36
N SER A 104 4.99 -11.65 5.78
CA SER A 104 4.34 -12.70 6.58
C SER A 104 4.09 -13.98 5.80
N THR A 105 3.75 -15.04 6.52
CA THR A 105 3.25 -16.30 5.96
C THR A 105 1.71 -16.31 5.80
N GLU A 106 1.03 -15.22 6.14
CA GLU A 106 -0.40 -15.01 5.86
C GLU A 106 -0.54 -14.23 4.54
N LYS A 107 -1.64 -14.44 3.79
CA LYS A 107 -1.80 -13.83 2.45
C LYS A 107 -3.16 -13.22 2.16
N ASN A 108 -3.96 -12.98 3.19
CA ASN A 108 -5.35 -12.57 3.05
C ASN A 108 -5.72 -11.30 3.84
N ARG A 109 -4.78 -10.77 4.62
CA ARG A 109 -5.03 -9.59 5.45
C ARG A 109 -3.73 -8.92 5.87
N ASP A 110 -3.84 -7.65 6.19
CA ASP A 110 -2.83 -6.90 6.91
C ASP A 110 -3.38 -6.32 8.20
N THR A 111 -2.52 -6.16 9.20
CA THR A 111 -2.85 -5.46 10.44
C THR A 111 -2.19 -4.09 10.42
N LEU A 112 -2.98 -3.02 10.50
CA LEU A 112 -2.52 -1.64 10.52
C LEU A 112 -2.59 -1.07 11.93
N GLN A 113 -1.65 -0.18 12.21
CA GLN A 113 -1.74 0.72 13.36
C GLN A 113 -2.59 1.95 12.99
N ARG A 114 -3.16 2.64 14.00
CA ARG A 114 -3.91 3.88 13.78
C ARG A 114 -3.12 4.90 12.96
N SER A 115 -1.82 5.07 13.24
CA SER A 115 -0.90 5.97 12.53
C SER A 115 -0.70 5.67 11.04
N GLN A 116 -1.17 4.51 10.57
CA GLN A 116 -1.09 4.08 9.17
C GLN A 116 -2.46 4.19 8.46
N LEU A 117 -3.53 4.52 9.18
CA LEU A 117 -4.90 4.52 8.67
C LEU A 117 -5.24 5.88 7.99
N PRO A 118 -5.58 5.90 6.67
CA PRO A 118 -5.83 7.13 5.90
C PRO A 118 -7.26 7.67 5.90
N MET A 119 -8.20 6.95 6.50
CA MET A 119 -9.60 7.36 6.62
C MET A 119 -10.17 6.86 7.94
N ASP A 120 -11.21 7.51 8.44
CA ASP A 120 -11.94 6.96 9.57
C ASP A 120 -12.56 5.62 9.17
N ALA A 121 -12.44 4.65 10.05
CA ALA A 121 -12.89 3.29 9.82
C ALA A 121 -14.00 2.91 10.78
N GLU A 122 -15.01 2.27 10.23
CA GLU A 122 -16.16 1.71 10.92
C GLU A 122 -16.36 0.28 10.43
N PHE A 123 -16.51 -0.66 11.35
CA PHE A 123 -16.81 -2.04 10.99
C PHE A 123 -17.56 -2.76 12.10
N ARG A 124 -18.42 -3.69 11.72
CA ARG A 124 -19.02 -4.63 12.67
C ARG A 124 -18.04 -5.75 13.02
N ASN A 125 -17.74 -5.91 14.31
CA ASN A 125 -16.97 -7.04 14.79
C ASN A 125 -17.80 -8.33 14.63
N THR A 126 -17.31 -9.27 13.83
CA THR A 126 -18.02 -10.52 13.53
C THR A 126 -18.25 -11.41 14.74
N SER A 127 -17.42 -11.32 15.79
CA SER A 127 -17.57 -12.16 16.99
C SER A 127 -18.51 -11.57 18.04
N SER A 128 -18.52 -10.24 18.22
CA SER A 128 -19.35 -9.58 19.23
C SER A 128 -20.60 -8.90 18.68
N GLY A 129 -20.67 -8.67 17.36
CA GLY A 129 -21.72 -7.86 16.72
C GLY A 129 -21.58 -6.36 16.95
N GLU A 130 -20.61 -5.94 17.77
CA GLU A 130 -20.34 -4.55 18.14
C GLU A 130 -19.83 -3.75 16.94
N VAL A 131 -20.27 -2.50 16.82
CA VAL A 131 -19.72 -1.54 15.88
C VAL A 131 -18.45 -0.94 16.48
N VAL A 132 -17.32 -1.19 15.84
CA VAL A 132 -16.03 -0.61 16.21
C VAL A 132 -15.76 0.58 15.30
N THR A 133 -15.38 1.70 15.90
CA THR A 133 -14.96 2.92 15.19
C THR A 133 -13.49 3.21 15.49
N MET A 134 -12.76 3.72 14.50
CA MET A 134 -11.37 4.12 14.63
C MET A 134 -11.09 5.35 13.77
N GLU A 135 -10.61 6.42 14.39
CA GLU A 135 -10.20 7.64 13.69
C GLU A 135 -8.92 7.43 12.88
N ALA A 136 -8.85 8.08 11.72
CA ALA A 136 -7.65 8.11 10.89
C ALA A 136 -6.45 8.68 11.67
N GLY A 137 -5.28 8.07 11.52
CA GLY A 137 -4.03 8.63 12.02
C GLY A 137 -3.19 9.35 10.95
N VAL A 138 -3.48 9.14 9.67
CA VAL A 138 -2.82 9.82 8.55
C VAL A 138 -3.67 11.03 8.16
N ILE A 139 -3.06 12.21 8.17
CA ILE A 139 -3.73 13.45 7.74
C ILE A 139 -4.02 13.40 6.22
N PRO A 140 -5.10 14.04 5.72
CA PRO A 140 -5.43 14.01 4.29
C PRO A 140 -4.40 14.74 3.40
N HIS A 141 -3.68 15.73 3.94
CA HIS A 141 -2.67 16.46 3.21
C HIS A 141 -1.65 17.13 4.12
N LEU A 142 -0.47 17.40 3.57
CA LEU A 142 0.56 18.24 4.18
C LEU A 142 0.56 19.61 3.49
N MET A 143 0.39 20.70 4.24
CA MET A 143 0.50 22.05 3.69
C MET A 143 1.96 22.40 3.40
N LEU A 144 2.28 22.70 2.14
CA LEU A 144 3.59 23.15 1.71
C LEU A 144 3.57 24.66 1.45
N GLN A 145 4.45 25.40 2.13
CA GLN A 145 4.67 26.81 1.85
C GLN A 145 5.38 26.97 0.49
N SER A 146 4.79 27.75 -0.43
CA SER A 146 5.42 28.10 -1.69
C SER A 146 6.32 29.34 -1.55
N ALA A 147 7.16 29.57 -2.56
CA ALA A 147 8.09 30.71 -2.57
C ALA A 147 7.41 32.08 -2.80
N ASN A 148 6.15 32.09 -3.27
CA ASN A 148 5.34 33.28 -3.50
C ASN A 148 4.26 33.46 -2.42
N ASP A 149 4.53 33.03 -1.19
CA ASP A 149 3.65 33.12 -0.02
C ASP A 149 2.30 32.40 -0.12
N GLY A 150 2.12 31.53 -1.11
CA GLY A 150 0.99 30.62 -1.23
C GLY A 150 1.19 29.33 -0.44
N VAL A 151 0.11 28.54 -0.36
CA VAL A 151 0.15 27.18 0.21
C VAL A 151 -0.32 26.17 -0.81
N LEU A 152 0.40 25.06 -0.92
CA LEU A 152 0.04 23.93 -1.76
C LEU A 152 -0.27 22.72 -0.88
N PRO A 153 -1.48 22.15 -0.94
CA PRO A 153 -1.83 20.97 -0.16
C PRO A 153 -1.29 19.71 -0.86
N ALA A 154 -0.25 19.10 -0.29
CA ALA A 154 0.28 17.84 -0.78
C ALA A 154 -0.61 16.68 -0.35
N VAL A 155 -1.29 16.04 -1.31
CA VAL A 155 -2.22 14.93 -1.05
C VAL A 155 -1.49 13.73 -0.46
N THR A 156 -2.03 13.10 0.58
CA THR A 156 -1.47 11.84 1.08
C THR A 156 -1.96 10.65 0.26
N THR A 157 -1.09 9.68 0.02
CA THR A 157 -1.45 8.41 -0.62
C THR A 157 -0.77 7.29 0.13
N SER A 158 -1.58 6.37 0.67
CA SER A 158 -1.12 5.29 1.54
C SER A 158 -1.13 3.96 0.80
N ILE A 159 0.05 3.37 0.62
CA ILE A 159 0.25 2.09 -0.04
C ILE A 159 0.94 1.11 0.92
N PHE A 160 0.54 -0.15 0.89
CA PHE A 160 1.14 -1.21 1.69
C PHE A 160 1.68 -2.29 0.77
N VAL A 161 2.93 -2.69 0.96
CA VAL A 161 3.59 -3.75 0.22
C VAL A 161 3.75 -4.95 1.13
N HIS A 162 3.06 -6.04 0.82
CA HIS A 162 3.08 -7.26 1.61
C HIS A 162 3.80 -8.37 0.85
N PHE A 163 4.97 -8.77 1.36
CA PHE A 163 5.76 -9.90 0.90
C PHE A 163 5.25 -11.19 1.55
N TYR A 164 4.49 -11.96 0.77
CA TYR A 164 3.99 -13.26 1.21
C TYR A 164 5.02 -14.33 0.88
N TYR A 165 5.48 -15.04 1.91
CA TYR A 165 6.51 -16.05 1.78
C TYR A 165 6.15 -17.34 2.52
N ARG A 166 6.88 -18.41 2.19
CA ARG A 166 6.85 -19.70 2.89
C ARG A 166 8.20 -19.93 3.55
N GLU A 167 8.21 -20.35 4.81
CA GLU A 167 9.44 -20.81 5.47
C GLU A 167 9.92 -22.12 4.81
N LEU A 168 11.20 -22.19 4.48
CA LEU A 168 11.84 -23.42 4.00
C LEU A 168 12.63 -24.04 5.14
N LYS A 169 12.06 -25.07 5.74
CA LYS A 169 12.81 -25.92 6.67
C LYS A 169 13.60 -26.92 5.84
N ASP A 170 14.86 -27.15 6.24
CA ASP A 170 15.71 -28.22 5.71
C ASP A 170 16.22 -28.04 4.26
N VAL A 171 16.18 -26.82 3.72
CA VAL A 171 16.81 -26.50 2.42
C VAL A 171 18.12 -25.76 2.65
N GLU A 172 19.24 -26.40 2.34
CA GLU A 172 20.56 -25.78 2.50
C GLU A 172 20.70 -24.53 1.62
N GLY A 173 21.13 -23.42 2.22
CA GLY A 173 21.34 -22.15 1.51
C GLY A 173 20.07 -21.36 1.18
N ARG A 174 18.86 -21.86 1.52
CA ARG A 174 17.61 -21.11 1.35
C ARG A 174 16.79 -21.10 2.63
N TYR A 175 16.44 -19.91 3.10
CA TYR A 175 15.69 -19.74 4.35
C TYR A 175 14.18 -19.70 4.12
N ARG A 176 13.77 -19.04 3.04
CA ARG A 176 12.38 -18.72 2.72
C ARG A 176 12.17 -18.85 1.22
N GLU A 177 10.92 -18.97 0.81
CA GLU A 177 10.49 -18.89 -0.59
C GLU A 177 9.50 -17.74 -0.72
N LEU A 178 9.86 -16.68 -1.45
CA LEU A 178 8.96 -15.57 -1.73
C LEU A 178 7.93 -16.02 -2.78
N LYS A 179 6.63 -16.02 -2.42
CA LYS A 179 5.55 -16.56 -3.26
C LYS A 179 4.81 -15.47 -4.04
N SER A 180 4.48 -14.38 -3.38
CA SER A 180 3.79 -13.24 -3.99
C SER A 180 4.16 -11.94 -3.28
N ILE A 181 4.09 -10.83 -4.00
CA ILE A 181 4.10 -9.49 -3.43
C ILE A 181 2.72 -8.88 -3.66
N TYR A 182 1.98 -8.62 -2.59
CA TYR A 182 0.71 -7.90 -2.66
C TYR A 182 0.97 -6.40 -2.50
N VAL A 183 0.28 -5.58 -3.29
CA VAL A 183 0.38 -4.13 -3.20
C VAL A 183 -1.02 -3.55 -3.02
N LEU A 184 -1.26 -2.95 -1.86
CA LEU A 184 -2.56 -2.42 -1.46
C LEU A 184 -2.54 -0.90 -1.55
N SER A 185 -3.50 -0.29 -2.24
CA SER A 185 -3.74 1.15 -2.21
C SER A 185 -4.99 1.44 -1.39
N LEU A 186 -4.80 1.89 -0.16
CA LEU A 186 -5.93 2.26 0.70
C LEU A 186 -6.52 3.59 0.23
N PRO A 187 -7.86 3.73 0.22
CA PRO A 187 -8.47 4.98 -0.24
C PRO A 187 -8.16 6.15 0.69
N HIS A 188 -7.95 7.32 0.11
CA HIS A 188 -7.77 8.59 0.81
C HIS A 188 -9.04 8.98 1.61
N ALA A 189 -8.88 9.76 2.69
CA ALA A 189 -9.98 10.18 3.58
C ALA A 189 -11.25 10.68 2.87
N ARG A 190 -11.10 11.46 1.80
CA ARG A 190 -12.23 11.98 0.97
C ARG A 190 -13.09 10.88 0.34
N LEU A 191 -12.57 9.65 0.24
CA LEU A 191 -13.25 8.50 -0.33
C LEU A 191 -13.95 7.65 0.73
N LYS A 192 -13.95 8.04 2.02
CA LYS A 192 -14.63 7.30 3.10
C LYS A 192 -16.07 6.94 2.73
N GLN A 193 -16.87 7.90 2.27
CA GLN A 193 -18.28 7.66 1.93
C GLN A 193 -18.47 6.60 0.82
N ARG A 194 -17.45 6.36 -0.01
CA ARG A 194 -17.51 5.36 -1.09
C ARG A 194 -17.07 3.98 -0.62
N TYR A 195 -16.07 3.88 0.25
CA TYR A 195 -15.46 2.60 0.63
C TYR A 195 -15.78 2.14 2.06
N ASN A 196 -16.26 3.05 2.90
CA ASN A 196 -16.73 2.78 4.25
C ASN A 196 -17.83 3.78 4.69
N PRO A 197 -18.98 3.79 3.99
CA PRO A 197 -20.12 4.64 4.34
C PRO A 197 -20.77 4.26 5.68
N ASP A 198 -20.72 2.98 6.04
CA ASP A 198 -21.36 2.41 7.22
C ASP A 198 -20.56 1.18 7.73
N PRO A 199 -20.84 0.68 8.95
CA PRO A 199 -20.10 -0.45 9.54
C PRO A 199 -20.25 -1.81 8.83
N ASP A 200 -21.27 -1.98 7.98
CA ASP A 200 -21.56 -3.23 7.28
C ASP A 200 -20.92 -3.24 5.89
N THR A 201 -20.70 -2.07 5.29
CA THR A 201 -19.93 -1.85 4.06
C THR A 201 -18.48 -1.48 4.41
N SER A 202 -17.64 -2.47 4.64
CA SER A 202 -16.25 -2.23 5.09
C SER A 202 -15.27 -3.31 4.64
N PHE A 203 -14.08 -2.90 4.21
CA PHE A 203 -12.93 -3.79 3.99
C PHE A 203 -12.07 -3.94 5.25
N PHE A 204 -12.47 -3.31 6.35
CA PHE A 204 -11.80 -3.40 7.64
C PHE A 204 -12.35 -4.52 8.54
N GLY A 205 -11.59 -4.84 9.59
CA GLY A 205 -12.15 -5.54 10.75
C GLY A 205 -11.22 -5.56 11.96
N ALA A 206 -11.61 -6.32 12.99
CA ALA A 206 -10.92 -6.32 14.27
C ALA A 206 -9.49 -6.86 14.17
N GLY A 207 -8.50 -6.04 14.51
CA GLY A 207 -7.11 -6.47 14.73
C GLY A 207 -6.89 -7.02 16.14
N LYS A 208 -5.65 -7.41 16.43
CA LYS A 208 -5.27 -7.77 17.81
C LYS A 208 -5.47 -6.53 18.70
N HIS A 209 -6.22 -6.69 19.78
CA HIS A 209 -6.37 -5.69 20.81
C HIS A 209 -6.35 -6.39 22.18
N SER A 210 -5.37 -6.04 23.01
CA SER A 210 -5.36 -6.41 24.43
C SER A 210 -5.50 -5.14 25.27
N PRO A 211 -6.74 -4.68 25.56
CA PRO A 211 -6.95 -3.51 26.41
C PRO A 211 -6.28 -3.67 27.78
N ALA A 212 -6.28 -4.89 28.32
CA ALA A 212 -5.62 -5.23 29.59
C ALA A 212 -4.09 -4.98 29.59
N ARG A 213 -3.44 -4.94 28.42
CA ARG A 213 -2.00 -4.63 28.27
C ARG A 213 -1.73 -3.18 27.85
N GLY A 214 -2.77 -2.34 27.74
CA GLY A 214 -2.63 -0.98 27.22
C GLY A 214 -2.23 -0.92 25.75
N GLU A 215 -2.43 -2.00 24.98
CA GLU A 215 -2.09 -2.03 23.56
C GLU A 215 -3.04 -1.12 22.77
N VAL A 216 -2.46 -0.20 21.98
CA VAL A 216 -3.22 0.64 21.05
C VAL A 216 -3.98 -0.26 20.08
N ALA A 217 -5.28 -0.01 19.93
CA ALA A 217 -6.14 -0.79 19.04
C ALA A 217 -5.56 -0.83 17.62
N ARG A 218 -5.54 -2.04 17.04
CA ARG A 218 -5.13 -2.27 15.65
C ARG A 218 -6.33 -2.65 14.81
N ILE A 219 -6.27 -2.31 13.53
CA ILE A 219 -7.30 -2.61 12.56
C ILE A 219 -6.76 -3.58 11.52
N ARG A 220 -7.59 -4.48 11.00
CA ARG A 220 -7.22 -5.34 9.87
C ARG A 220 -7.81 -4.80 8.58
N VAL A 221 -7.05 -4.93 7.49
CA VAL A 221 -7.54 -4.80 6.12
C VAL A 221 -7.63 -6.19 5.53
N TYR A 222 -8.81 -6.57 5.03
CA TYR A 222 -9.03 -7.85 4.37
C TYR A 222 -8.90 -7.70 2.86
N PHE A 223 -8.04 -8.55 2.26
CA PHE A 223 -7.64 -8.39 0.86
C PHE A 223 -8.80 -8.68 -0.11
N ASP A 224 -9.56 -9.73 0.18
CA ASP A 224 -10.77 -10.10 -0.56
C ASP A 224 -11.81 -8.98 -0.56
N ARG A 225 -12.08 -8.37 0.59
CA ARG A 225 -13.03 -7.25 0.71
C ARG A 225 -12.55 -5.98 0.02
N LEU A 226 -11.26 -5.64 0.14
CA LEU A 226 -10.69 -4.49 -0.58
C LEU A 226 -10.79 -4.70 -2.09
N LYS A 227 -10.50 -5.94 -2.55
CA LYS A 227 -10.62 -6.31 -3.96
C LYS A 227 -12.06 -6.27 -4.45
N GLU A 228 -13.01 -6.75 -3.65
CA GLU A 228 -14.44 -6.68 -3.97
C GLU A 228 -14.93 -5.23 -4.09
N ALA A 229 -14.50 -4.35 -3.17
CA ALA A 229 -14.83 -2.93 -3.23
C ALA A 229 -14.25 -2.24 -4.47
N CYS A 230 -13.00 -2.54 -4.82
CA CYS A 230 -12.39 -2.06 -6.06
C CYS A 230 -11.15 -2.90 -6.45
N PRO A 231 -11.24 -3.77 -7.49
CA PRO A 231 -10.20 -4.75 -7.76
C PRO A 231 -8.80 -4.19 -7.95
N TRP A 232 -8.66 -3.03 -8.60
CA TRP A 232 -7.34 -2.47 -8.86
C TRP A 232 -6.60 -2.01 -7.59
N ARG A 233 -7.30 -1.80 -6.46
CA ARG A 233 -6.67 -1.39 -5.20
C ARG A 233 -5.85 -2.49 -4.55
N LEU A 234 -6.02 -3.74 -4.97
CA LEU A 234 -5.16 -4.85 -4.56
C LEU A 234 -4.49 -5.40 -5.81
N GLN A 235 -3.17 -5.28 -5.89
CA GLN A 235 -2.37 -5.93 -6.93
C GLN A 235 -1.62 -7.12 -6.33
N GLU A 236 -1.31 -8.11 -7.17
CA GLU A 236 -0.55 -9.29 -6.79
C GLU A 236 0.50 -9.57 -7.86
N LEU A 237 1.76 -9.49 -7.47
CA LEU A 237 2.91 -9.89 -8.26
C LEU A 237 3.32 -11.30 -7.82
N HIS A 238 2.93 -12.31 -8.59
CA HIS A 238 3.09 -13.72 -8.24
C HIS A 238 4.33 -14.36 -8.89
N TYR A 239 5.12 -15.12 -8.14
CA TYR A 239 6.23 -15.91 -8.69
C TYR A 239 5.73 -17.29 -9.13
N SER A 240 5.88 -17.62 -10.41
CA SER A 240 5.77 -19.01 -10.88
C SER A 240 7.01 -19.82 -10.46
N ALA A 241 6.85 -21.14 -10.35
CA ALA A 241 7.86 -22.06 -9.78
C ALA A 241 9.28 -21.87 -10.35
N ASP A 242 9.39 -21.54 -11.64
CA ASP A 242 10.67 -21.45 -12.35
C ASP A 242 11.04 -20.03 -12.82
N SER A 243 10.27 -19.01 -12.44
CA SER A 243 10.56 -17.63 -12.86
C SER A 243 11.37 -16.89 -11.80
N GLU A 244 12.39 -16.16 -12.25
CA GLU A 244 13.11 -15.20 -11.42
C GLU A 244 12.25 -13.96 -11.13
N TYR A 245 11.44 -13.53 -12.09
CA TYR A 245 10.52 -12.40 -11.95
C TYR A 245 9.11 -12.84 -11.58
N THR A 246 8.33 -11.91 -11.01
CA THR A 246 6.88 -12.09 -10.88
C THR A 246 6.18 -11.99 -12.24
N GLN A 247 4.98 -12.55 -12.34
CA GLN A 247 4.10 -12.37 -13.50
C GLN A 247 3.64 -10.90 -13.58
N PRO A 248 3.94 -10.17 -14.67
CA PRO A 248 3.64 -8.75 -14.77
C PRO A 248 2.17 -8.54 -15.17
N ARG A 249 1.28 -8.69 -14.20
CA ARG A 249 -0.17 -8.67 -14.39
C ARG A 249 -0.82 -7.54 -13.58
N TRP A 250 -1.62 -6.72 -14.25
CA TRP A 250 -2.40 -5.64 -13.67
C TRP A 250 -3.87 -6.04 -13.55
N ARG A 251 -4.38 -6.06 -12.31
CA ARG A 251 -5.79 -6.28 -11.99
C ARG A 251 -6.57 -4.98 -12.13
N ASP A 252 -7.72 -5.03 -12.80
CA ASP A 252 -8.60 -3.87 -12.98
C ASP A 252 -10.06 -4.29 -13.20
N LEU A 253 -10.94 -3.31 -13.38
CA LEU A 253 -12.29 -3.48 -13.91
C LEU A 253 -12.30 -3.21 -15.42
N ASN A 254 -13.10 -3.97 -16.17
CA ASN A 254 -13.44 -3.61 -17.55
C ASN A 254 -14.68 -2.67 -17.59
N ASP A 255 -15.09 -2.24 -18.79
CA ASP A 255 -16.22 -1.32 -18.96
C ASP A 255 -17.57 -1.92 -18.49
N ALA A 256 -17.65 -3.24 -18.35
CA ALA A 256 -18.82 -3.93 -17.80
C ALA A 256 -18.77 -4.10 -16.27
N GLY A 257 -17.72 -3.58 -15.60
CA GLY A 257 -17.54 -3.72 -14.16
C GLY A 257 -17.07 -5.11 -13.70
N HIS A 258 -16.52 -5.93 -14.60
CA HIS A 258 -15.96 -7.23 -14.23
C HIS A 258 -14.45 -7.14 -13.98
N GLU A 259 -13.96 -7.87 -12.98
CA GLU A 259 -12.52 -8.03 -12.72
C GLU A 259 -11.83 -8.65 -13.94
N VAL A 260 -10.80 -7.98 -14.43
CA VAL A 260 -9.92 -8.46 -15.49
C VAL A 260 -8.47 -8.31 -15.07
N THR A 261 -7.61 -9.16 -15.60
CA THR A 261 -6.17 -9.06 -15.42
C THR A 261 -5.51 -8.92 -16.79
N LYS A 262 -4.65 -7.91 -16.95
CA LYS A 262 -3.94 -7.64 -18.20
C LYS A 262 -2.43 -7.71 -17.97
N GLU A 263 -1.71 -8.31 -18.90
CA GLU A 263 -0.26 -8.30 -18.88
C GLU A 263 0.27 -6.88 -19.16
N PHE A 264 1.36 -6.50 -18.50
CA PHE A 264 2.08 -5.26 -18.74
C PHE A 264 3.56 -5.53 -18.98
N LEU A 265 4.24 -4.59 -19.64
CA LEU A 265 5.68 -4.67 -19.87
C LEU A 265 6.43 -3.94 -18.75
N PHE A 266 7.62 -4.44 -18.42
CA PHE A 266 8.55 -3.83 -17.49
C PHE A 266 9.96 -3.81 -18.10
N LEU A 267 10.86 -3.01 -17.53
CA LEU A 267 12.26 -2.94 -17.95
C LEU A 267 13.11 -3.83 -17.04
N GLU A 268 14.03 -4.60 -17.61
CA GLU A 268 15.03 -5.30 -16.82
C GLU A 268 15.99 -4.28 -16.16
N ARG A 269 16.50 -4.64 -14.99
CA ARG A 269 17.54 -3.90 -14.28
C ARG A 269 18.81 -4.73 -14.21
#